data_AF-A0A2V5NHE4-F1
#
_entry.id   AF-A0A2V5NHE4-F1
#
_cell.length_a   1.000
_cell.length_b   1.000
_cell.length_c   1.000
_cell.angle_alpha   90.00
_cell.angle_beta   90.00
_cell.angle_gamma   90.00
#
_symmetry.space_group_name_H-M   'P 1'
#
loop_
_entity.id
_entity.type
_entity.pdbx_description
1 polymer ?
#
loop_
_entity_poly.entity_id
_entity_poly.type
_entity_poly.pdbx_seq_one_letter_code
_entity_poly.pdbx_strand_id
1 'polypeptide(L)'
;MPAKSKKQQMAAGAALAAKRGERSRSSLKGASRQMARSMSEEQLEDFARTRRKSLPTKKRSRDTNPSSKSARDRKTTSGKSRDR
;
A
#
# COMPACT_ATOMS: atom_id res chain seq x y z
N MET A 1 14.39 -12.28 8.17
CA MET A 1 14.58 -10.88 7.72
C MET A 1 13.46 -9.99 8.26
N PRO A 2 13.72 -8.81 8.85
CA PRO A 2 12.69 -7.97 9.47
C PRO A 2 11.90 -7.09 8.49
N ALA A 3 10.65 -6.76 8.82
CA ALA A 3 9.80 -5.85 8.04
C ALA A 3 10.33 -4.41 8.05
N LYS A 4 10.24 -3.70 6.89
CA LYS A 4 10.73 -2.32 6.74
C LYS A 4 9.66 -1.25 6.96
N SER A 5 8.40 -1.64 7.11
CA SER A 5 7.27 -0.73 7.31
C SER A 5 6.12 -1.38 8.06
N LYS A 6 5.32 -0.57 8.76
CA LYS A 6 4.13 -1.04 9.51
C LYS A 6 3.14 -1.78 8.60
N LYS A 7 2.94 -1.28 7.36
CA LYS A 7 2.07 -1.94 6.37
C LYS A 7 2.57 -3.33 5.99
N GLN A 8 3.87 -3.53 5.83
CA GLN A 8 4.44 -4.85 5.55
C GLN A 8 4.31 -5.80 6.73
N GLN A 9 4.55 -5.32 7.96
CA GLN A 9 4.38 -6.13 9.17
C GLN A 9 2.92 -6.60 9.34
N MET A 10 1.95 -5.71 9.13
CA MET A 10 0.52 -6.05 9.15
C MET A 10 0.14 -7.02 8.02
N ALA A 11 0.64 -6.80 6.80
CA ALA A 11 0.38 -7.67 5.67
C ALA A 11 0.96 -9.08 5.89
N ALA A 12 2.14 -9.17 6.51
CA ALA A 12 2.78 -10.42 6.88
C ALA A 12 1.94 -11.19 7.91
N GLY A 13 1.44 -10.52 8.95
CA GLY A 13 0.57 -11.14 9.94
C GLY A 13 -0.72 -11.70 9.32
N ALA A 14 -1.37 -10.94 8.44
CA ALA A 14 -2.57 -11.42 7.73
C ALA A 14 -2.27 -12.58 6.79
N ALA A 15 -1.12 -12.56 6.12
CA ALA A 15 -0.66 -13.64 5.26
C ALA A 15 -0.31 -14.91 6.05
N LEU A 16 0.29 -14.76 7.23
CA LEU A 16 0.63 -15.86 8.14
C LEU A 16 -0.63 -16.59 8.63
N ALA A 17 -1.62 -15.83 9.10
CA ALA A 17 -2.92 -16.38 9.49
C ALA A 17 -3.58 -17.16 8.34
N ALA A 18 -3.43 -16.68 7.10
CA ALA A 18 -3.97 -17.38 5.94
C ALA A 18 -3.17 -18.62 5.51
N LYS A 19 -1.87 -18.70 5.84
CA LYS A 19 -1.10 -19.92 5.67
C LYS A 19 -1.47 -20.99 6.70
N ARG A 20 -1.73 -20.57 7.94
CA ARG A 20 -2.16 -21.43 9.06
C ARG A 20 -3.61 -21.89 8.97
N GLY A 21 -4.38 -21.35 8.02
CA GLY A 21 -5.80 -21.69 7.83
C GLY A 21 -6.77 -20.92 8.71
N GLU A 22 -6.29 -20.02 9.58
CA GLU A 22 -7.13 -19.15 10.42
C GLU A 22 -7.89 -18.10 9.60
N ARG A 23 -7.41 -17.80 8.39
CA ARG A 23 -8.02 -16.80 7.50
C ARG A 23 -8.04 -17.27 6.05
N SER A 24 -9.10 -16.95 5.30
CA SER A 24 -9.17 -17.35 3.89
C SER A 24 -8.18 -16.55 3.03
N ARG A 25 -7.43 -17.25 2.16
CA ARG A 25 -6.52 -16.62 1.18
C ARG A 25 -7.24 -15.67 0.22
N SER A 26 -8.53 -15.92 -0.05
CA SER A 26 -9.40 -15.08 -0.87
C SER A 26 -9.75 -13.74 -0.21
N SER A 27 -9.78 -13.66 1.13
CA SER A 27 -10.04 -12.41 1.86
C SER A 27 -8.85 -11.44 1.87
N LEU A 28 -7.65 -11.91 1.49
CA LEU A 28 -6.44 -11.09 1.46
C LEU A 28 -6.43 -10.14 0.27
N LYS A 29 -5.92 -8.92 0.47
CA LYS A 29 -5.85 -7.87 -0.55
C LYS A 29 -4.45 -7.26 -0.65
N GLY A 30 -4.04 -6.94 -1.87
CA GLY A 30 -2.76 -6.27 -2.14
C GLY A 30 -1.56 -7.09 -1.66
N ALA A 31 -0.70 -6.47 -0.84
CA ALA A 31 0.55 -7.05 -0.37
C ALA A 31 0.36 -8.35 0.42
N SER A 32 -0.65 -8.46 1.28
CA SER A 32 -0.85 -9.69 2.06
C SER A 32 -1.17 -10.90 1.18
N ARG A 33 -1.91 -10.70 0.09
CA ARG A 33 -2.20 -11.77 -0.88
C ARG A 33 -0.95 -12.23 -1.63
N GLN A 34 -0.09 -11.29 -2.04
CA GLN A 34 1.18 -11.63 -2.68
C GLN A 34 2.11 -12.35 -1.70
N MET A 35 2.28 -11.81 -0.49
CA MET A 35 3.12 -12.39 0.56
C MET A 35 2.69 -13.83 0.91
N ALA A 36 1.38 -14.08 1.03
CA ALA A 36 0.86 -15.43 1.31
C ALA A 36 1.15 -16.46 0.20
N ARG A 37 1.32 -16.00 -1.05
CA ARG A 37 1.61 -16.84 -2.22
C ARG A 37 3.11 -17.05 -2.41
N SER A 38 3.93 -16.01 -2.20
CA SER A 38 5.34 -16.02 -2.58
C SER A 38 6.33 -16.24 -1.44
N MET A 39 5.91 -16.15 -0.18
CA MET A 39 6.79 -16.31 1.00
C MET A 39 6.48 -17.59 1.77
N SER A 40 7.48 -18.14 2.48
CA SER A 40 7.29 -19.27 3.40
C SER A 40 6.63 -18.82 4.71
N GLU A 41 6.15 -19.78 5.51
CA GLU A 41 5.52 -19.45 6.79
C GLU A 41 6.50 -18.75 7.75
N GLU A 42 7.71 -19.29 7.88
CA GLU A 42 8.79 -18.72 8.71
C GLU A 42 9.15 -17.30 8.29
N GLN A 43 9.24 -17.05 6.97
CA GLN A 43 9.48 -15.71 6.45
C GLN A 43 8.35 -14.74 6.80
N LEU A 44 7.09 -15.17 6.76
CA LEU A 44 5.96 -14.32 7.17
C LEU A 44 5.99 -14.04 8.67
N GLU A 45 6.39 -15.02 9.48
CA GLU A 45 6.53 -14.89 10.92
C GLU A 45 7.61 -13.88 11.31
N ASP A 46 8.79 -13.94 10.68
CA ASP A 46 9.86 -12.95 10.86
C ASP A 46 9.39 -11.51 10.63
N PHE A 47 8.63 -11.30 9.56
CA PHE A 47 8.08 -9.99 9.21
C PHE A 47 6.97 -9.57 10.18
N ALA A 48 6.16 -10.51 10.67
CA ALA A 48 5.08 -10.24 11.62
C ALA A 48 5.62 -9.91 13.03
N ARG A 49 6.70 -10.58 13.46
CA ARG A 49 7.36 -10.41 14.76
C ARG A 49 8.11 -9.07 14.90
N THR A 50 8.33 -8.35 13.80
CA THR A 50 9.08 -7.09 13.83
C THR A 50 8.34 -6.01 14.66
N ARG A 51 9.05 -5.31 15.56
CA ARG A 51 8.44 -4.31 16.45
C ARG A 51 7.76 -3.17 15.67
N ARG A 52 6.44 -3.01 15.84
CA ARG A 52 5.64 -2.01 15.12
C ARG A 52 5.99 -0.56 15.46
N LYS A 53 6.43 -0.27 16.68
CA LYS A 53 6.63 1.11 17.19
C LYS A 53 7.75 1.86 16.45
N SER A 54 8.84 1.17 16.11
CA SER A 54 10.01 1.76 15.46
C SER A 54 9.90 1.85 13.92
N LEU A 55 8.83 1.32 13.32
CA LEU A 55 8.68 1.26 11.86
C LEU A 55 7.93 2.47 11.28
N PRO A 56 8.34 2.98 10.10
CA PRO A 56 7.55 3.96 9.37
C PRO A 56 6.25 3.35 8.86
N THR A 57 5.21 4.16 8.66
CA THR A 57 3.90 3.70 8.15
C THR A 57 3.99 3.17 6.72
N LYS A 58 4.75 3.83 5.85
CA LYS A 58 5.07 3.42 4.48
C LYS A 58 6.56 3.67 4.24
N LYS A 59 7.21 2.87 3.39
CA LYS A 59 8.54 3.24 2.86
C LYS A 59 8.39 4.61 2.21
N ARG A 60 9.13 5.61 2.69
CA ARG A 60 9.16 6.93 2.06
C ARG A 60 9.57 6.72 0.60
N SER A 61 8.63 6.91 -0.32
CA SER A 61 8.97 7.19 -1.70
C SER A 61 9.60 8.56 -1.68
N ARG A 62 10.94 8.61 -1.68
CA ARG A 62 11.59 9.79 -2.22
C ARG A 62 11.09 9.89 -3.67
N ASP A 63 10.81 11.11 -4.12
CA ASP A 63 10.41 11.43 -5.50
C ASP A 63 8.90 11.32 -5.81
N THR A 64 8.08 12.10 -5.11
CA THR A 64 6.96 12.79 -5.79
C THR A 64 7.13 14.27 -5.53
N ASN A 65 7.83 14.94 -6.43
CA ASN A 65 7.84 16.40 -6.53
C ASN A 65 6.37 16.85 -6.74
N PRO A 66 5.76 17.66 -5.85
CA PRO A 66 4.34 18.01 -5.97
C PRO A 66 4.01 18.96 -7.15
N SER A 67 4.96 19.25 -8.06
CA SER A 67 4.75 20.20 -9.16
C SER A 67 3.91 19.69 -10.34
N SER A 68 3.49 18.42 -10.37
CA SER A 68 2.66 17.87 -11.45
C SER A 68 1.17 17.73 -11.13
N LYS A 69 0.65 18.43 -10.10
CA LYS A 69 -0.80 18.64 -10.00
C LYS A 69 -1.26 19.52 -11.17
N SER A 70 -1.55 18.81 -12.25
CA SER A 70 -2.06 19.21 -13.54
C SER A 70 -3.01 20.39 -13.42
N ALA A 71 -2.64 21.46 -14.12
CA ALA A 71 -3.48 22.57 -14.51
C ALA A 71 -4.72 22.09 -15.29
N ARG A 72 -5.73 21.56 -14.59
CA ARG A 72 -7.05 21.26 -15.12
C ARG A 72 -8.14 21.79 -14.19
N ASP A 73 -8.07 23.08 -13.90
CA ASP A 73 -9.20 23.83 -13.34
C ASP A 73 -9.11 25.33 -13.67
N ARG A 74 -8.61 25.66 -14.87
CA ARG A 74 -8.73 27.01 -15.43
C ARG A 74 -9.90 27.05 -16.41
N LYS A 75 -11.09 27.27 -15.84
CA LYS A 75 -12.10 28.23 -16.29
C LYS A 75 -12.35 28.28 -17.81
N THR A 76 -13.35 27.54 -18.25
CA THR A 76 -14.10 27.80 -19.48
C THR A 76 -14.86 29.12 -19.36
N THR A 77 -14.23 30.24 -19.73
CA THR A 77 -14.97 31.45 -20.15
C THR A 77 -14.27 32.04 -21.36
N SER A 78 -14.55 31.50 -22.54
CA SER A 78 -14.25 32.15 -23.82
C SER A 78 -15.44 31.98 -24.76
N GLY A 79 -16.04 33.11 -25.14
CA GLY A 79 -16.79 33.22 -26.39
C GLY A 79 -18.30 33.04 -26.30
N LYS A 80 -19.02 34.09 -25.88
CA LYS A 80 -20.31 34.40 -26.51
C LYS A 80 -20.43 35.90 -26.73
N SER A 81 -19.68 36.38 -27.72
CA SER A 81 -20.04 37.57 -28.48
C SER A 81 -20.85 37.12 -29.69
N ARG A 82 -21.80 37.99 -30.10
CA ARG A 82 -22.67 37.93 -31.29
C ARG A 82 -23.98 37.16 -31.07
N ASP A 83 -25.06 37.91 -30.84
CA ASP A 83 -25.98 38.38 -31.91
C ASP A 83 -27.20 39.05 -31.28
N ARG A 84 -27.36 40.36 -31.54
CA ARG A 84 -28.59 41.16 -31.75
C ARG A 84 -28.30 42.64 -31.54
#